data_AF-A0A519YEG0-F1
#
_entry.id   AF-A0A519YEG0-F1
#
_cell.length_a   1.000
_cell.length_b   1.000
_cell.length_c   1.000
_cell.angle_alpha   90.00
_cell.angle_beta   90.00
_cell.angle_gamma   90.00
#
_symmetry.space_group_name_H-M   'P 1'
#
loop_
_entity.id
_entity.type
_entity.pdbx_description
1 polymer ?
#
loop_
_entity_poly.entity_id
_entity_poly.type
_entity_poly.pdbx_seq_one_letter_code
_entity_poly.pdbx_strand_id
1 'polypeptide(L)'
;MHDAVLSGRQPPAQPRDVVGRSWSRLQADGVSPDRCENVVLADYAEVEARRTRTALRSVRPELRNTLTQVAEDANFIVVIADADGVVLWREGSRGVRKAADALGFMEGARWSEGSVGTNSIGTALVEDAPVQLFSAEHYARSHRGWSCTGSPVHDPRSGEVLGVVDISGSAMSVHPTTVALVQTAVRLAEATLWQEHAINLEKLRGHAAPVLGATAGPALVVDRHGWVADARGLAVPDRLAPPCLGEPLLVPGLGLCVPEPLGDGWLLRRGGRPSTIGVELDLGEDPRVTVRGDTSWTRALSPRHAQILRVLTETSSAGIDAPSLSVALFGDRDHVAAVRAEISRLRKSLGPVLSAHPYRFADGVDVHIVGRGEFRNPGV
;
A
#
# COMPACT_ATOMS: atom_id res chain seq x y z
N MET A 1 18.93 10.14 -27.08
CA MET A 1 18.18 10.63 -25.89
C MET A 1 18.93 10.28 -24.62
N HIS A 2 19.01 8.99 -24.24
CA HIS A 2 19.71 8.49 -23.04
C HIS A 2 21.08 9.13 -22.78
N ASP A 3 22.04 8.99 -23.71
CA ASP A 3 23.38 9.56 -23.51
C ASP A 3 23.41 11.09 -23.39
N ALA A 4 22.45 11.79 -24.00
CA ALA A 4 22.35 13.24 -23.88
C ALA A 4 21.88 13.64 -22.47
N VAL A 5 20.82 13.00 -21.95
CA VAL A 5 20.30 13.28 -20.61
C VAL A 5 21.34 12.95 -19.53
N LEU A 6 22.02 11.82 -19.64
CA LEU A 6 23.02 11.40 -18.64
C LEU A 6 24.32 12.23 -18.68
N SER A 7 24.59 12.92 -19.79
CA SER A 7 25.74 13.83 -19.91
C SER A 7 25.38 15.31 -19.66
N GLY A 8 24.16 15.60 -19.19
CA GLY A 8 23.68 16.96 -18.96
C GLY A 8 23.46 17.78 -20.23
N ARG A 9 23.41 17.13 -21.40
CA ARG A 9 23.13 17.76 -22.71
C ARG A 9 21.64 17.74 -22.99
N GLN A 10 21.16 18.73 -23.74
CA GLN A 10 19.76 18.74 -24.17
C GLN A 10 19.48 17.55 -25.10
N PRO A 11 18.54 16.65 -24.76
CA PRO A 11 18.24 15.50 -25.59
C PRO A 11 17.44 15.91 -26.84
N PRO A 12 17.55 15.15 -27.93
CA PRO A 12 16.82 15.41 -29.18
C PRO A 12 15.29 15.26 -29.04
N ALA A 13 14.84 14.58 -28.00
CA ALA A 13 13.44 14.47 -27.59
C ALA A 13 13.40 14.33 -26.07
N GLN A 14 12.36 14.84 -25.42
CA GLN A 14 12.19 14.64 -23.99
C GLN A 14 11.85 13.18 -23.68
N PRO A 15 12.42 12.58 -22.62
CA PRO A 15 11.99 11.29 -22.15
C PRO A 15 10.52 11.35 -21.71
N ARG A 16 9.80 10.22 -21.82
CA ARG A 16 8.46 10.11 -21.26
C ARG A 16 8.50 10.40 -19.76
N ASP A 17 7.44 10.98 -19.21
CA ASP A 17 7.44 11.46 -17.81
C ASP A 17 7.88 10.42 -16.79
N VAL A 18 7.40 9.17 -16.94
CA VAL A 18 7.79 8.05 -16.05
C VAL A 18 9.30 7.78 -16.09
N VAL A 19 9.90 7.85 -17.28
CA VAL A 19 11.34 7.66 -17.48
C VAL A 19 12.11 8.85 -16.91
N GLY A 20 11.64 10.08 -17.18
CA GLY A 20 12.25 11.30 -16.67
C GLY A 20 12.25 11.36 -15.14
N ARG A 21 11.15 10.98 -14.48
CA ARG A 21 11.05 10.88 -13.01
C ARG A 21 12.03 9.84 -12.46
N SER A 22 12.05 8.64 -13.02
CA SER A 22 12.96 7.57 -12.61
C SER A 22 14.43 7.99 -12.76
N TRP A 23 14.82 8.56 -13.90
CA TRP A 23 16.19 9.01 -14.13
C TRP A 23 16.61 10.13 -13.18
N SER A 24 15.69 11.04 -12.85
CA SER A 24 15.95 12.11 -11.89
C SER A 24 16.22 11.56 -10.48
N ARG A 25 15.45 10.56 -10.02
CA ARG A 25 15.70 9.86 -8.75
C ARG A 25 17.07 9.18 -8.76
N LEU A 26 17.38 8.41 -9.81
CA LEU A 26 18.64 7.67 -9.93
C LEU A 26 19.86 8.58 -9.97
N GLN A 27 19.76 9.73 -10.64
CA GLN A 27 20.82 10.74 -10.65
C GLN A 27 21.02 11.36 -9.26
N ALA A 28 19.93 11.65 -8.54
CA ALA A 28 20.01 12.16 -7.17
C ALA A 28 20.66 11.14 -6.22
N ASP A 29 20.42 9.85 -6.44
CA ASP A 29 20.98 8.73 -5.66
C ASP A 29 22.40 8.33 -6.12
N GLY A 30 22.95 8.99 -7.13
CA GLY A 30 24.31 8.72 -7.64
C GLY A 30 24.47 7.36 -8.34
N VAL A 31 23.37 6.74 -8.78
CA VAL A 31 23.39 5.46 -9.50
C VAL A 31 24.05 5.66 -10.86
N SER A 32 25.04 4.84 -11.19
CA SER A 32 25.78 4.94 -12.45
C SER A 32 25.20 4.00 -13.51
N PRO A 33 24.90 4.48 -14.74
CA PRO A 33 24.32 3.66 -15.82
C PRO A 33 25.25 2.54 -16.32
N ASP A 34 26.55 2.67 -16.03
CA ASP A 34 27.60 1.71 -16.39
C ASP A 34 27.95 0.76 -15.21
N ARG A 35 27.31 0.90 -14.04
CA ARG A 35 27.63 0.10 -12.84
C ARG A 35 26.39 -0.53 -12.18
N CYS A 36 25.30 -0.69 -12.92
CA CYS A 36 24.09 -1.39 -12.45
C CYS A 36 24.26 -2.94 -12.39
N GLU A 37 25.50 -3.43 -12.32
CA GLU A 37 25.86 -4.85 -12.47
C GLU A 37 25.92 -5.60 -11.13
N ASN A 38 25.91 -4.89 -10.00
CA ASN A 38 25.95 -5.48 -8.67
C ASN A 38 24.56 -5.91 -8.20
N VAL A 39 23.94 -6.81 -8.94
CA VAL A 39 22.64 -7.37 -8.61
C VAL A 39 22.76 -8.16 -7.31
N VAL A 40 22.12 -7.67 -6.25
CA VAL A 40 22.04 -8.40 -4.97
C VAL A 40 21.24 -9.67 -5.22
N LEU A 41 21.85 -10.82 -4.93
CA LEU A 41 21.24 -12.14 -5.12
C LEU A 41 20.94 -12.77 -3.76
N ALA A 42 19.66 -12.97 -3.49
CA ALA A 42 19.20 -13.77 -2.36
C ALA A 42 19.59 -15.24 -2.56
N ASP A 43 19.95 -15.92 -1.47
CA ASP A 43 20.22 -17.35 -1.54
C ASP A 43 18.92 -18.16 -1.71
N TYR A 44 19.07 -19.46 -1.99
CA TYR A 44 17.93 -20.34 -2.20
C TYR A 44 16.97 -20.40 -1.00
N ALA A 45 17.50 -20.40 0.23
CA ALA A 45 16.68 -20.51 1.43
C ALA A 45 15.86 -19.23 1.66
N GLU A 46 16.45 -18.06 1.39
CA GLU A 46 15.76 -16.78 1.42
C GLU A 46 14.65 -16.73 0.35
N VAL A 47 14.93 -17.18 -0.88
CA VAL A 47 13.92 -17.21 -1.95
C VAL A 47 12.74 -18.11 -1.58
N GLU A 48 12.98 -19.31 -1.05
CA GLU A 48 11.91 -20.21 -0.59
C GLU A 48 11.10 -19.64 0.58
N ALA A 49 11.76 -18.96 1.53
CA ALA A 49 11.08 -18.27 2.62
C ALA A 49 10.16 -17.15 2.10
N ARG A 50 10.62 -16.36 1.13
CA ARG A 50 9.83 -15.31 0.47
C ARG A 50 8.64 -15.92 -0.29
N ARG A 51 8.87 -17.00 -1.07
CA ARG A 51 7.83 -17.76 -1.79
C ARG A 51 6.74 -18.31 -0.87
N THR A 52 7.11 -18.73 0.34
CA THR A 52 6.18 -19.28 1.33
C THR A 52 5.32 -18.20 1.99
N ARG A 53 5.89 -17.01 2.23
CA ARG A 53 5.20 -15.90 2.89
C ARG A 53 4.34 -15.05 1.95
N THR A 54 4.67 -14.98 0.67
CA THR A 54 3.95 -14.09 -0.26
C THR A 54 2.54 -14.59 -0.59
N ALA A 55 1.57 -13.66 -0.64
CA ALA A 55 0.23 -13.96 -1.14
C ALA A 55 0.21 -14.25 -2.65
N LEU A 56 1.24 -13.81 -3.40
CA LEU A 56 1.37 -14.09 -4.84
C LEU A 56 1.42 -15.60 -5.14
N ARG A 57 1.78 -16.43 -4.16
CA ARG A 57 1.80 -17.88 -4.30
C ARG A 57 0.44 -18.46 -4.67
N SER A 58 -0.67 -17.93 -4.14
CA SER A 58 -2.00 -18.49 -4.42
C SER A 58 -2.46 -18.20 -5.85
N VAL A 59 -2.07 -17.05 -6.39
CA VAL A 59 -2.43 -16.61 -7.75
C VAL A 59 -1.40 -16.92 -8.84
N ARG A 60 -0.23 -17.44 -8.47
CA ARG A 60 0.78 -17.87 -9.43
C ARG A 60 0.23 -18.81 -10.51
N PRO A 61 -0.58 -19.85 -10.20
CA PRO A 61 -1.12 -20.73 -11.24
C PRO A 61 -1.94 -19.97 -12.28
N GLU A 62 -2.75 -18.99 -11.84
CA GLU A 62 -3.57 -18.15 -12.70
C GLU A 62 -2.70 -17.27 -13.60
N LEU A 63 -1.75 -16.54 -13.01
CA LEU A 63 -0.80 -15.70 -13.74
C LEU A 63 -0.02 -16.49 -14.78
N ARG A 64 0.44 -17.70 -14.42
CA ARG A 64 1.12 -18.62 -15.34
C ARG A 64 0.20 -19.03 -16.48
N ASN A 65 -1.04 -19.43 -16.20
CA ASN A 65 -1.97 -19.88 -17.22
C ASN A 65 -2.32 -18.75 -18.21
N THR A 66 -2.45 -17.52 -17.73
CA THR A 66 -2.76 -16.36 -18.58
C THR A 66 -1.57 -15.90 -19.43
N LEU A 67 -0.35 -15.96 -18.89
CA LEU A 67 0.81 -15.29 -19.50
C LEU A 67 1.82 -16.23 -20.14
N THR A 68 1.98 -17.45 -19.64
CA THR A 68 3.11 -18.32 -20.06
C THR A 68 2.94 -18.84 -21.48
N GLN A 69 1.72 -19.19 -21.92
CA GLN A 69 1.49 -19.60 -23.32
C GLN A 69 1.86 -18.47 -24.29
N VAL A 70 1.44 -17.24 -23.99
CA VAL A 70 1.79 -16.07 -24.80
C VAL A 70 3.30 -15.80 -24.76
N ALA A 71 3.95 -16.00 -23.62
CA ALA A 71 5.38 -15.77 -23.48
C ALA A 71 6.23 -16.78 -24.27
N GLU A 72 5.83 -18.04 -24.34
CA GLU A 72 6.54 -19.05 -25.14
C GLU A 72 6.43 -18.75 -26.64
N ASP A 73 5.23 -18.48 -27.13
CA ASP A 73 4.98 -18.20 -28.55
C ASP A 73 5.64 -16.89 -29.03
N ALA A 74 5.71 -15.89 -28.15
CA ALA A 74 6.22 -14.55 -28.50
C ALA A 74 7.68 -14.29 -28.09
N ASN A 75 8.43 -15.32 -27.67
CA ASN A 75 9.81 -15.20 -27.19
C ASN A 75 9.97 -14.16 -26.06
N PHE A 76 9.23 -14.36 -24.97
CA PHE A 76 9.35 -13.60 -23.73
C PHE A 76 9.63 -14.50 -22.52
N ILE A 77 9.98 -13.86 -21.41
CA ILE A 77 9.89 -14.43 -20.07
C ILE A 77 8.81 -13.70 -19.28
N VAL A 78 8.12 -14.45 -18.42
CA VAL A 78 7.25 -13.92 -17.37
C VAL A 78 8.03 -14.00 -16.07
N VAL A 79 8.03 -12.90 -15.33
CA VAL A 79 8.73 -12.76 -14.06
C VAL A 79 7.74 -12.28 -13.02
N ILE A 80 7.79 -12.89 -11.84
CA ILE A 80 7.02 -12.45 -10.68
C ILE A 80 8.04 -12.10 -9.59
N ALA A 81 8.04 -10.84 -9.17
CA ALA A 81 8.87 -10.33 -8.08
C ALA A 81 8.00 -9.95 -6.87
N ASP A 82 8.57 -10.00 -5.67
CA ASP A 82 7.90 -9.52 -4.46
C ASP A 82 7.94 -8.00 -4.31
N ALA A 83 7.34 -7.48 -3.24
CA ALA A 83 7.30 -6.04 -2.93
C ALA A 83 8.67 -5.40 -2.69
N ASP A 84 9.72 -6.19 -2.44
CA ASP A 84 11.11 -5.70 -2.35
C ASP A 84 11.80 -5.65 -3.72
N GLY A 85 11.13 -6.14 -4.77
CA GLY A 85 11.68 -6.31 -6.11
C GLY A 85 12.57 -7.54 -6.25
N VAL A 86 12.47 -8.52 -5.35
CA VAL A 86 13.22 -9.78 -5.46
C VAL A 86 12.46 -10.73 -6.39
N VAL A 87 13.14 -11.22 -7.43
CA VAL A 87 12.56 -12.16 -8.39
C VAL A 87 12.25 -13.49 -7.72
N LEU A 88 10.97 -13.82 -7.60
CA LEU A 88 10.52 -15.07 -6.99
C LEU A 88 10.32 -16.19 -8.00
N TRP A 89 9.79 -15.90 -9.18
CA TRP A 89 9.55 -16.93 -10.20
C TRP A 89 9.86 -16.38 -11.59
N ARG A 90 10.45 -17.22 -12.45
CA ARG A 90 10.76 -16.87 -13.83
C ARG A 90 10.46 -18.03 -14.78
N GLU A 91 9.57 -17.80 -15.75
CA GLU A 91 9.10 -18.81 -16.71
C GLU A 91 9.10 -18.24 -18.16
N GLY A 92 8.98 -19.08 -19.19
CA GLY A 92 8.97 -18.66 -20.60
C GLY A 92 10.17 -19.15 -21.43
N SER A 93 10.42 -18.48 -22.56
CA SER A 93 11.36 -18.94 -23.60
C SER A 93 12.78 -19.18 -23.09
N ARG A 94 13.33 -20.37 -23.38
CA ARG A 94 14.68 -20.78 -22.96
C ARG A 94 15.77 -19.84 -23.48
N GLY A 95 15.63 -19.36 -24.73
CA GLY A 95 16.61 -18.44 -25.32
C GLY A 95 16.65 -17.10 -24.59
N VAL A 96 15.48 -16.58 -24.23
CA VAL A 96 15.34 -15.33 -23.48
C VAL A 96 15.83 -15.50 -22.05
N ARG A 97 15.54 -16.62 -21.39
CA ARG A 97 16.08 -16.93 -20.05
C ARG A 97 17.61 -16.92 -20.03
N LYS A 98 18.25 -17.52 -21.04
CA LYS A 98 19.72 -17.49 -21.18
C LYS A 98 20.26 -16.07 -21.38
N ALA A 99 19.56 -15.24 -22.16
CA ALA A 99 19.93 -13.83 -22.32
C ALA A 99 19.74 -13.04 -21.01
N ALA A 100 18.68 -13.33 -20.26
CA ALA A 100 18.41 -12.75 -18.94
C ALA A 100 19.48 -13.17 -17.90
N ASP A 101 19.97 -14.41 -17.95
CA ASP A 101 21.05 -14.87 -17.06
C ASP A 101 22.33 -14.04 -17.24
N ALA A 102 22.64 -13.60 -18.47
CA ALA A 102 23.80 -12.74 -18.74
C ALA A 102 23.68 -11.33 -18.12
N LEU A 103 22.48 -10.94 -17.69
CA LEU A 103 22.20 -9.68 -16.99
C LEU A 103 22.05 -9.87 -15.47
N GLY A 104 22.19 -11.10 -14.96
CA GLY A 104 21.82 -11.42 -13.58
C GLY A 104 20.30 -11.35 -13.33
N PHE A 105 19.47 -11.40 -14.39
CA PHE A 105 18.01 -11.40 -14.27
C PHE A 105 17.47 -12.80 -13.96
N MET A 106 17.76 -13.29 -12.75
CA MET A 106 17.48 -14.65 -12.30
C MET A 106 16.68 -14.67 -10.99
N GLU A 107 16.17 -15.83 -10.60
CA GLU A 107 15.49 -15.99 -9.32
C GLU A 107 16.42 -15.62 -8.15
N GLY A 108 15.90 -14.88 -7.18
CA GLY A 108 16.66 -14.29 -6.07
C GLY A 108 17.26 -12.92 -6.36
N ALA A 109 17.31 -12.48 -7.61
CA ALA A 109 17.88 -11.18 -7.96
C ALA A 109 16.99 -10.03 -7.50
N ARG A 110 17.56 -9.00 -6.87
CA ARG A 110 16.86 -7.76 -6.52
C ARG A 110 16.88 -6.75 -7.68
N TRP A 111 15.71 -6.52 -8.26
CA TRP A 111 15.45 -5.65 -9.41
C TRP A 111 14.80 -4.30 -9.03
N SER A 112 15.12 -3.75 -7.87
CA SER A 112 14.71 -2.39 -7.48
C SER A 112 15.39 -1.30 -8.32
N GLU A 113 14.78 -0.12 -8.46
CA GLU A 113 15.38 1.01 -9.19
C GLU A 113 16.80 1.32 -8.69
N GLY A 114 17.00 1.41 -7.37
CA GLY A 114 18.33 1.70 -6.80
C GLY A 114 19.39 0.60 -7.01
N SER A 115 18.99 -0.60 -7.44
CA SER A 115 19.91 -1.74 -7.68
C SER A 115 20.29 -1.82 -9.16
N VAL A 116 19.29 -1.78 -10.05
CA VAL A 116 19.45 -2.12 -11.48
C VAL A 116 19.20 -0.89 -12.39
N GLY A 117 18.88 0.26 -11.79
CA GLY A 117 18.39 1.44 -12.50
C GLY A 117 16.95 1.27 -12.99
N THR A 118 16.48 2.18 -13.84
CA THR A 118 15.14 2.14 -14.44
C THR A 118 14.93 0.81 -15.16
N ASN A 119 14.03 0.01 -14.59
CA ASN A 119 13.58 -1.28 -15.07
C ASN A 119 12.10 -1.47 -14.72
N SER A 120 11.40 -2.39 -15.35
CA SER A 120 9.95 -2.52 -15.22
C SER A 120 9.49 -2.93 -13.82
N ILE A 121 10.27 -3.76 -13.10
CA ILE A 121 9.94 -4.21 -11.74
C ILE A 121 10.09 -3.04 -10.77
N GLY A 122 11.30 -2.50 -10.67
CA GLY A 122 11.60 -1.41 -9.73
C GLY A 122 10.77 -0.16 -10.00
N THR A 123 10.63 0.23 -11.27
CA THR A 123 9.87 1.44 -11.62
C THR A 123 8.37 1.24 -11.34
N ALA A 124 7.81 0.06 -11.61
CA ALA A 124 6.40 -0.22 -11.27
C ALA A 124 6.15 -0.16 -9.76
N LEU A 125 7.08 -0.66 -8.93
CA LEU A 125 6.99 -0.58 -7.48
C LEU A 125 7.02 0.87 -6.98
N VAL A 126 7.89 1.71 -7.54
CA VAL A 126 8.04 3.11 -7.11
C VAL A 126 6.88 3.98 -7.61
N GLU A 127 6.42 3.75 -8.83
CA GLU A 127 5.33 4.52 -9.42
C GLU A 127 3.94 4.02 -8.97
N ASP A 128 3.88 2.85 -8.32
CA ASP A 128 2.64 2.17 -7.94
C ASP A 128 1.65 2.08 -9.13
N ALA A 129 2.21 1.81 -10.31
CA ALA A 129 1.49 1.84 -11.57
C ALA A 129 2.13 0.93 -12.62
N PRO A 130 1.36 0.43 -13.60
CA PRO A 130 1.93 -0.32 -14.71
C PRO A 130 2.89 0.52 -15.54
N VAL A 131 4.04 -0.05 -15.87
CA VAL A 131 5.09 0.61 -16.65
C VAL A 131 5.49 -0.26 -17.83
N GLN A 132 5.77 0.38 -18.96
CA GLN A 132 6.39 -0.26 -20.10
C GLN A 132 7.65 0.52 -20.43
N LEU A 133 8.77 -0.18 -20.61
CA LEU A 133 10.06 0.39 -20.95
C LEU A 133 10.58 -0.24 -22.23
N PHE A 134 11.14 0.60 -23.10
CA PHE A 134 11.69 0.22 -24.39
C PHE A 134 13.16 0.60 -24.48
N SER A 135 14.02 -0.39 -24.75
CA SER A 135 15.41 -0.19 -25.14
C SER A 135 16.14 0.85 -24.28
N ALA A 136 16.50 2.01 -24.84
CA ALA A 136 17.25 3.08 -24.19
C ALA A 136 16.51 3.83 -23.08
N GLU A 137 15.27 3.47 -22.76
CA GLU A 137 14.58 3.97 -21.57
C GLU A 137 15.05 3.26 -20.30
N HIS A 138 15.61 2.06 -20.42
CA HIS A 138 16.33 1.44 -19.33
C HIS A 138 17.55 2.27 -18.96
N TYR A 139 17.76 2.48 -17.66
CA TYR A 139 18.86 3.32 -17.19
C TYR A 139 20.22 2.67 -17.46
N ALA A 140 20.35 1.38 -17.18
CA ALA A 140 21.58 0.64 -17.43
C ALA A 140 21.77 0.37 -18.93
N ARG A 141 22.98 0.60 -19.43
CA ARG A 141 23.29 0.40 -20.87
C ARG A 141 23.20 -1.06 -21.30
N SER A 142 23.47 -2.00 -20.39
CA SER A 142 23.35 -3.45 -20.62
C SER A 142 21.92 -3.89 -20.98
N HIS A 143 20.90 -3.13 -20.58
CA HIS A 143 19.49 -3.46 -20.82
C HIS A 143 18.92 -2.91 -22.14
N ARG A 144 19.70 -2.19 -22.95
CA ARG A 144 19.20 -1.56 -24.19
C ARG A 144 18.63 -2.54 -25.23
N GLY A 145 18.98 -3.82 -25.16
CA GLY A 145 18.41 -4.88 -26.01
C GLY A 145 17.01 -5.33 -25.61
N TRP A 146 16.49 -4.86 -24.46
CA TRP A 146 15.27 -5.37 -23.84
C TRP A 146 14.10 -4.40 -23.95
N SER A 147 12.90 -4.96 -24.00
CA SER A 147 11.66 -4.27 -23.68
C SER A 147 10.92 -5.06 -22.62
N CYS A 148 10.43 -4.32 -21.62
CA CYS A 148 9.89 -4.87 -20.40
C CYS A 148 8.56 -4.18 -20.08
N THR A 149 7.62 -4.93 -19.51
CA THR A 149 6.30 -4.46 -19.11
C THR A 149 5.99 -5.02 -17.74
N GLY A 150 5.96 -4.14 -16.73
CA GLY A 150 5.69 -4.50 -15.34
C GLY A 150 4.36 -3.93 -14.88
N SER A 151 3.60 -4.70 -14.10
CA SER A 151 2.40 -4.22 -13.41
C SER A 151 2.44 -4.65 -11.95
N PRO A 152 2.24 -3.72 -10.98
CA PRO A 152 2.15 -4.07 -9.58
C PRO A 152 0.87 -4.88 -9.33
N VAL A 153 0.96 -5.87 -8.45
CA VAL A 153 -0.18 -6.65 -7.94
C VAL A 153 -0.45 -6.18 -6.52
N HIS A 154 -1.70 -5.83 -6.24
CA HIS A 154 -2.11 -5.36 -4.93
C HIS A 154 -2.83 -6.45 -4.15
N ASP A 155 -2.73 -6.36 -2.83
CA ASP A 155 -3.62 -7.07 -1.95
C ASP A 155 -4.98 -6.36 -1.95
N PRO A 156 -6.07 -6.96 -2.48
CA PRO A 156 -7.37 -6.30 -2.50
C PRO A 156 -7.94 -6.08 -1.09
N ARG A 157 -7.39 -6.73 -0.05
CA ARG A 157 -7.81 -6.60 1.35
C ARG A 157 -7.18 -5.40 2.02
N SER A 158 -5.90 -5.12 1.77
CA SER A 158 -5.15 -4.03 2.42
C SER A 158 -4.88 -2.83 1.51
N GLY A 159 -4.86 -3.03 0.19
CA GLY A 159 -4.43 -2.08 -0.83
C GLY A 159 -2.90 -2.00 -0.99
N GLU A 160 -2.14 -2.84 -0.27
CA GLU A 160 -0.68 -2.83 -0.34
C GLU A 160 -0.17 -3.58 -1.57
N VAL A 161 0.95 -3.14 -2.13
CA VAL A 161 1.63 -3.84 -3.22
C VAL A 161 2.24 -5.14 -2.69
N LEU A 162 1.83 -6.27 -3.28
CA LEU A 162 2.36 -7.59 -2.99
C LEU A 162 3.64 -7.90 -3.79
N GLY A 163 3.79 -7.25 -4.93
CA GLY A 163 4.91 -7.40 -5.85
C GLY A 163 4.56 -6.98 -7.27
N VAL A 164 5.33 -7.45 -8.25
CA VAL A 164 5.16 -7.09 -9.66
C VAL A 164 5.12 -8.32 -10.54
N VAL A 165 4.23 -8.31 -11.53
CA VAL A 165 4.27 -9.22 -12.67
C VAL A 165 4.89 -8.48 -13.84
N ASP A 166 5.97 -9.05 -14.39
CA ASP A 166 6.73 -8.50 -15.49
C ASP A 166 6.76 -9.45 -16.69
N ILE A 167 6.69 -8.88 -17.88
CA ILE A 167 7.03 -9.57 -19.13
C ILE A 167 8.21 -8.86 -19.77
N SER A 168 9.25 -9.65 -20.05
CA SER A 168 10.50 -9.15 -20.60
C SER A 168 10.94 -9.95 -21.83
N GLY A 169 11.48 -9.27 -22.84
CA GLY A 169 12.20 -9.91 -23.94
C GLY A 169 12.78 -8.90 -24.91
N SER A 170 12.99 -9.33 -26.16
CA SER A 170 13.64 -8.50 -27.16
C SER A 170 12.84 -7.22 -27.44
N ALA A 171 13.55 -6.09 -27.53
CA ALA A 171 12.96 -4.80 -27.87
C ALA A 171 12.24 -4.80 -29.23
N MET A 172 12.57 -5.75 -30.11
CA MET A 172 11.95 -5.89 -31.43
C MET A 172 10.64 -6.69 -31.42
N SER A 173 10.29 -7.32 -30.30
CA SER A 173 9.20 -8.30 -30.22
C SER A 173 7.95 -7.80 -29.48
N VAL A 174 8.08 -6.76 -28.65
CA VAL A 174 6.99 -6.32 -27.75
C VAL A 174 5.94 -5.53 -28.52
N HIS A 175 4.71 -6.06 -28.54
CA HIS A 175 3.55 -5.42 -29.15
C HIS A 175 2.84 -4.50 -28.12
N PRO A 176 2.20 -3.40 -28.53
CA PRO A 176 1.45 -2.52 -27.61
C PRO A 176 0.40 -3.22 -26.75
N THR A 177 -0.12 -4.37 -27.20
CA THR A 177 -1.09 -5.19 -26.45
C THR A 177 -0.49 -5.92 -25.25
N THR A 178 0.84 -6.02 -25.14
CA THR A 178 1.50 -6.68 -24.00
C THR A 178 1.19 -5.98 -22.67
N VAL A 179 1.08 -4.64 -22.66
CA VAL A 179 0.67 -3.89 -21.46
C VAL A 179 -0.74 -4.26 -21.02
N ALA A 180 -1.69 -4.26 -21.95
CA ALA A 180 -3.07 -4.62 -21.67
C ALA A 180 -3.18 -6.07 -21.17
N LEU A 181 -2.39 -6.98 -21.73
CA LEU A 181 -2.34 -8.39 -21.31
C LEU A 181 -1.83 -8.52 -19.86
N VAL A 182 -0.70 -7.90 -19.53
CA VAL A 182 -0.13 -7.95 -18.16
C VAL A 182 -1.10 -7.34 -17.16
N GLN A 183 -1.67 -6.16 -17.47
CA GLN A 183 -2.66 -5.52 -16.61
C GLN A 183 -3.91 -6.39 -16.41
N THR A 184 -4.38 -7.07 -17.46
CA THR A 184 -5.54 -7.97 -17.37
C THR A 184 -5.23 -9.18 -16.49
N ALA A 185 -4.06 -9.79 -16.65
CA ALA A 185 -3.63 -10.91 -15.82
C ALA A 185 -3.49 -10.50 -14.34
N VAL A 186 -2.95 -9.31 -14.07
CA VAL A 186 -2.88 -8.76 -12.70
C VAL A 186 -4.27 -8.54 -12.11
N ARG A 187 -5.20 -7.92 -12.85
CA ARG A 187 -6.58 -7.70 -12.37
C ARG A 187 -7.29 -9.03 -12.08
N LEU A 188 -7.06 -10.05 -12.90
CA LEU A 188 -7.60 -11.38 -12.68
C LEU A 188 -7.03 -11.99 -11.40
N ALA A 189 -5.72 -11.89 -11.18
CA ALA A 189 -5.07 -12.34 -9.95
C ALA A 189 -5.62 -11.60 -8.70
N GLU A 190 -5.76 -10.27 -8.75
CA GLU A 190 -6.34 -9.49 -7.65
C GLU A 190 -7.79 -9.91 -7.37
N ALA A 191 -8.59 -10.18 -8.41
CA ALA A 191 -9.95 -10.70 -8.26
C ALA A 191 -9.97 -12.09 -7.60
N THR A 192 -9.03 -12.98 -7.96
CA THR A 192 -8.88 -14.29 -7.31
C THR A 192 -8.53 -14.14 -5.82
N LEU A 193 -7.59 -13.24 -5.46
CA LEU A 193 -7.27 -12.95 -4.06
C LEU A 193 -8.48 -12.43 -3.28
N TRP A 194 -9.31 -11.60 -3.92
CA TRP A 194 -10.54 -11.09 -3.31
C TRP A 194 -11.57 -12.20 -3.10
N GLN A 195 -11.72 -13.10 -4.07
CA GLN A 195 -12.61 -14.26 -3.95
C GLN A 195 -12.15 -15.20 -2.83
N GLU A 196 -10.86 -15.50 -2.74
CA GLU A 196 -10.28 -16.29 -1.64
C GLU A 196 -10.56 -15.65 -0.27
N HIS A 197 -10.41 -14.32 -0.20
CA HIS A 197 -10.74 -13.57 1.01
C HIS A 197 -12.23 -13.68 1.37
N ALA A 198 -13.14 -13.46 0.42
CA ALA A 198 -14.58 -13.55 0.66
C ALA A 198 -14.99 -14.94 1.19
N ILE A 199 -14.42 -16.00 0.63
CA ILE A 199 -14.62 -17.38 1.12
C ILE A 199 -14.13 -17.54 2.56
N ASN A 200 -12.96 -17.00 2.89
CA ASN A 200 -12.41 -17.08 4.24
C ASN A 200 -13.20 -16.24 5.25
N LEU A 201 -13.73 -15.09 4.82
CA LEU A 201 -14.60 -14.25 5.65
C LEU A 201 -15.93 -14.95 5.95
N GLU A 202 -16.51 -15.65 4.97
CA GLU A 202 -17.71 -16.47 5.17
C GLU A 202 -17.45 -17.64 6.12
N LYS A 203 -16.30 -18.33 5.99
CA LYS A 203 -15.90 -19.37 6.95
C LYS A 203 -15.76 -18.81 8.37
N LEU A 204 -15.16 -17.63 8.52
CA LEU A 204 -15.03 -16.97 9.82
C LEU A 204 -16.41 -16.65 10.42
N ARG A 205 -17.34 -16.11 9.62
CA ARG A 205 -18.74 -15.87 9.99
C ARG A 205 -19.41 -17.15 10.51
N GLY A 206 -19.27 -18.26 9.79
CA GLY A 206 -19.82 -19.56 10.20
C GLY A 206 -19.27 -20.06 11.54
N HIS A 207 -17.94 -19.98 11.75
CA HIS A 207 -17.32 -20.38 13.03
C HIS A 207 -17.67 -19.44 14.18
N ALA A 208 -17.88 -18.16 13.89
CA ALA A 208 -18.18 -17.13 14.88
C ALA A 208 -19.63 -17.12 15.37
N ALA A 209 -20.57 -17.59 14.54
CA ALA A 209 -22.01 -17.50 14.84
C ALA A 209 -22.41 -18.03 16.23
N PRO A 210 -21.93 -19.20 16.73
CA PRO A 210 -22.25 -19.66 18.07
C PRO A 210 -21.69 -18.75 19.18
N VAL A 211 -20.49 -18.20 18.97
CA VAL A 211 -19.81 -17.31 19.93
C VAL A 211 -20.53 -15.97 20.02
N LEU A 212 -20.90 -15.38 18.88
CA LEU A 212 -21.70 -14.16 18.85
C LEU A 212 -23.10 -14.38 19.43
N GLY A 213 -23.72 -15.53 19.17
CA GLY A 213 -25.00 -15.92 19.75
C GLY A 213 -24.98 -16.02 21.28
N ALA A 214 -23.88 -16.52 21.85
CA ALA A 214 -23.69 -16.63 23.30
C ALA A 214 -23.21 -15.33 23.97
N THR A 215 -22.70 -14.36 23.21
CA THR A 215 -22.17 -13.10 23.77
C THR A 215 -23.30 -12.20 24.28
N ALA A 216 -23.18 -11.76 25.53
CA ALA A 216 -24.10 -10.80 26.13
C ALA A 216 -23.76 -9.38 25.65
N GLY A 217 -24.70 -8.77 24.92
CA GLY A 217 -24.58 -7.38 24.44
C GLY A 217 -23.92 -7.26 23.06
N PRO A 218 -23.57 -6.02 22.67
CA PRO A 218 -22.99 -5.74 21.36
C PRO A 218 -21.62 -6.39 21.19
N ALA A 219 -21.38 -6.98 20.01
CA ALA A 219 -20.12 -7.60 19.64
C ALA A 219 -19.98 -7.69 18.12
N LEU A 220 -18.77 -7.80 17.63
CA LEU A 220 -18.51 -8.11 16.22
C LEU A 220 -17.32 -9.06 16.09
N VAL A 221 -17.23 -9.67 14.92
CA VAL A 221 -16.08 -10.48 14.51
C VAL A 221 -15.48 -9.89 13.24
N VAL A 222 -14.16 -9.77 13.23
CA VAL A 222 -13.38 -9.27 12.10
C VAL A 222 -12.27 -10.23 11.74
N ASP A 223 -11.83 -10.23 10.48
CA ASP A 223 -10.62 -10.94 10.10
C ASP A 223 -9.35 -10.17 10.51
N ARG A 224 -8.18 -10.77 10.28
CA ARG A 224 -6.87 -10.15 10.55
C ARG A 224 -6.61 -8.84 9.79
N HIS A 225 -7.31 -8.60 8.69
CA HIS A 225 -7.18 -7.39 7.88
C HIS A 225 -8.22 -6.32 8.27
N GLY A 226 -9.05 -6.60 9.28
CA GLY A 226 -10.09 -5.72 9.83
C GLY A 226 -11.44 -5.81 9.11
N TRP A 227 -11.64 -6.73 8.16
CA TRP A 227 -12.92 -6.89 7.48
C TRP A 227 -13.95 -7.53 8.40
N VAL A 228 -15.15 -6.94 8.48
CA VAL A 228 -16.22 -7.42 9.36
C VAL A 228 -16.81 -8.71 8.78
N ALA A 229 -16.63 -9.80 9.51
CA ALA A 229 -17.31 -11.05 9.24
C ALA A 229 -18.76 -10.99 9.74
N ASP A 230 -18.99 -10.55 10.97
CA ASP A 230 -20.36 -10.47 11.51
C ASP A 230 -20.45 -9.49 12.66
N ALA A 231 -21.65 -8.98 12.95
CA ALA A 231 -21.89 -8.03 14.03
C ALA A 231 -23.27 -8.24 14.67
N ARG A 232 -23.34 -8.08 15.98
CA ARG A 232 -24.55 -8.19 16.79
C ARG A 232 -24.84 -6.86 17.47
N GLY A 233 -26.03 -6.32 17.22
CA GLY A 233 -26.56 -5.15 17.94
C GLY A 233 -25.82 -3.83 17.64
N LEU A 234 -25.13 -3.73 16.50
CA LEU A 234 -24.33 -2.58 16.09
C LEU A 234 -24.50 -2.32 14.60
N ALA A 235 -24.49 -1.04 14.22
CA ALA A 235 -24.19 -0.63 12.86
C ALA A 235 -22.68 -0.40 12.76
N VAL A 236 -21.98 -1.26 12.02
CA VAL A 236 -20.52 -1.19 11.85
C VAL A 236 -20.17 -0.96 10.37
N PRO A 237 -19.04 -0.29 10.07
CA PRO A 237 -18.53 -0.22 8.70
C PRO A 237 -18.09 -1.60 8.22
N ASP A 238 -17.94 -1.78 6.90
CA ASP A 238 -17.48 -3.04 6.30
C ASP A 238 -16.07 -3.45 6.76
N ARG A 239 -15.25 -2.46 7.17
CA ARG A 239 -13.86 -2.66 7.58
C ARG A 239 -13.45 -1.72 8.71
N LEU A 240 -12.76 -2.28 9.71
CA LEU A 240 -12.06 -1.58 10.79
C LEU A 240 -10.55 -1.53 10.53
N ALA A 241 -9.82 -0.80 11.37
CA ALA A 241 -8.36 -0.93 11.38
C ALA A 241 -7.97 -2.39 11.74
N PRO A 242 -6.94 -2.97 11.10
CA PRO A 242 -6.49 -4.32 11.38
C PRO A 242 -6.20 -4.52 12.89
N PRO A 243 -6.88 -5.45 13.57
CA PRO A 243 -6.64 -5.68 14.98
C PRO A 243 -5.27 -6.31 15.24
N CYS A 244 -4.66 -5.96 16.37
CA CYS A 244 -3.40 -6.51 16.85
C CYS A 244 -3.58 -7.11 18.24
N LEU A 245 -2.87 -8.20 18.52
CA LEU A 245 -3.00 -8.91 19.80
C LEU A 245 -2.60 -7.99 20.96
N GLY A 246 -3.49 -7.82 21.93
CA GLY A 246 -3.21 -7.04 23.13
C GLY A 246 -3.24 -5.51 22.95
N GLU A 247 -3.42 -5.02 21.72
CA GLU A 247 -3.57 -3.59 21.45
C GLU A 247 -5.06 -3.21 21.42
N PRO A 248 -5.52 -2.28 22.27
CA PRO A 248 -6.90 -1.80 22.24
C PRO A 248 -7.23 -1.16 20.88
N LEU A 249 -8.34 -1.62 20.29
CA LEU A 249 -8.91 -1.09 19.06
C LEU A 249 -10.21 -0.35 19.39
N LEU A 250 -10.31 0.92 18.98
CA LEU A 250 -11.58 1.63 19.04
C LEU A 250 -12.51 1.04 17.97
N VAL A 251 -13.76 0.81 18.34
CA VAL A 251 -14.81 0.32 17.46
C VAL A 251 -16.01 1.27 17.52
N PRO A 252 -16.47 1.81 16.37
CA PRO A 252 -17.68 2.63 16.32
C PRO A 252 -18.88 1.90 16.96
N GLY A 253 -19.57 2.57 17.88
CA GLY A 253 -20.73 2.02 18.61
C GLY A 253 -20.39 1.07 19.77
N LEU A 254 -19.13 0.63 19.90
CA LEU A 254 -18.67 -0.29 20.94
C LEU A 254 -17.70 0.35 21.94
N GLY A 255 -16.92 1.34 21.51
CA GLY A 255 -15.85 1.94 22.30
C GLY A 255 -14.53 1.20 22.14
N LEU A 256 -13.62 1.35 23.10
CA LEU A 256 -12.33 0.64 23.10
C LEU A 256 -12.55 -0.84 23.43
N CYS A 257 -12.10 -1.71 22.53
CA CYS A 257 -12.15 -3.16 22.66
C CYS A 257 -10.74 -3.74 22.61
N VAL A 258 -10.44 -4.73 23.44
CA VAL A 258 -9.23 -5.55 23.27
C VAL A 258 -9.58 -6.72 22.34
N PRO A 259 -8.88 -6.90 21.21
CA PRO A 259 -9.13 -8.01 20.30
C PRO A 259 -8.89 -9.37 20.97
N GLU A 260 -9.91 -10.23 20.95
CA GLU A 260 -9.83 -11.61 21.44
C GLU A 260 -9.64 -12.57 20.25
N PRO A 261 -8.62 -13.44 20.24
CA PRO A 261 -8.42 -14.38 19.13
C PRO A 261 -9.62 -15.31 18.91
N LEU A 262 -10.08 -15.44 17.67
CA LEU A 262 -11.16 -16.35 17.28
C LEU A 262 -10.87 -16.96 15.90
N GLY A 263 -10.29 -18.16 15.88
CA GLY A 263 -9.84 -18.81 14.64
C GLY A 263 -8.82 -17.95 13.90
N ASP A 264 -9.10 -17.64 12.63
CA ASP A 264 -8.27 -16.75 11.78
C ASP A 264 -8.65 -15.25 11.90
N GLY A 265 -9.48 -14.91 12.88
CA GLY A 265 -9.97 -13.55 13.12
C GLY A 265 -9.99 -13.17 14.59
N TRP A 266 -10.80 -12.16 14.89
CA TRP A 266 -10.87 -11.51 16.20
C TRP A 266 -12.33 -11.30 16.61
N LEU A 267 -12.65 -11.61 17.85
CA LEU A 267 -13.86 -11.18 18.52
C LEU A 267 -13.60 -9.82 19.20
N LEU A 268 -14.48 -8.86 18.93
CA LEU A 268 -14.48 -7.54 19.54
C LEU A 268 -15.80 -7.38 20.27
N ARG A 269 -15.73 -7.26 21.59
CA ARG A 269 -16.90 -7.06 22.45
C ARG A 269 -16.60 -6.01 23.49
N ARG A 270 -17.64 -5.49 24.11
CA ARG A 270 -17.52 -4.46 25.13
C ARG A 270 -16.84 -5.03 26.39
N GLY A 271 -15.66 -4.52 26.72
CA GLY A 271 -15.10 -4.65 28.07
C GLY A 271 -15.73 -3.60 28.97
N GLY A 272 -16.41 -3.99 30.04
CA GLY A 272 -16.83 -3.06 31.10
C GLY A 272 -17.89 -1.99 30.77
N ARG A 273 -18.11 -1.08 31.74
CA ARG A 273 -19.05 0.06 31.63
C ARG A 273 -18.59 1.03 30.52
N PRO A 274 -19.50 1.82 29.92
CA PRO A 274 -19.08 2.88 28.98
C PRO A 274 -18.11 3.82 29.69
N SER A 275 -16.82 3.75 29.37
CA SER A 275 -15.95 4.90 29.52
C SER A 275 -16.17 5.76 28.28
N THR A 276 -16.63 7.00 28.46
CA THR A 276 -16.50 8.02 27.42
C THR A 276 -15.02 8.09 27.04
N ILE A 277 -14.74 8.07 25.75
CA ILE A 277 -13.35 8.10 25.28
C ILE A 277 -12.91 9.56 25.34
N GLY A 278 -12.05 9.87 26.30
CA GLY A 278 -11.45 11.18 26.43
C GLY A 278 -10.29 11.31 25.47
N VAL A 279 -10.31 12.29 24.57
CA VAL A 279 -9.18 12.67 23.74
C VAL A 279 -8.62 13.97 24.26
N GLU A 280 -7.40 13.91 24.77
CA GLU A 280 -6.63 15.07 25.19
C GLU A 280 -5.66 15.47 24.09
N LEU A 281 -5.76 16.72 23.62
CA LEU A 281 -4.91 17.29 22.60
C LEU A 281 -3.99 18.33 23.24
N ASP A 282 -2.70 18.00 23.33
CA ASP A 282 -1.67 18.98 23.60
C ASP A 282 -1.20 19.54 22.26
N LEU A 283 -1.53 20.80 21.98
CA LEU A 283 -1.22 21.46 20.70
C LEU A 283 -0.15 22.55 20.89
N GLY A 284 0.72 22.38 21.89
CA GLY A 284 1.92 23.20 22.12
C GLY A 284 3.07 22.89 21.16
N GLU A 285 4.30 23.26 21.53
CA GLU A 285 5.50 23.13 20.68
C GLU A 285 5.81 21.67 20.26
N ASP A 286 5.53 20.69 21.13
CA ASP A 286 5.63 19.25 20.83
C ASP A 286 4.23 18.63 20.85
N PRO A 287 3.46 18.73 19.76
CA PRO A 287 2.04 18.40 19.78
C PRO A 287 1.83 16.91 19.99
N ARG A 288 0.93 16.55 20.90
CA ARG A 288 0.64 15.18 21.30
C ARG A 288 -0.87 14.96 21.42
N VAL A 289 -1.25 13.71 21.22
CA VAL A 289 -2.62 13.23 21.42
C VAL A 289 -2.59 12.09 22.43
N THR A 290 -3.41 12.21 23.46
CA THR A 290 -3.62 11.16 24.45
C THR A 290 -5.07 10.71 24.37
N VAL A 291 -5.29 9.42 24.14
CA VAL A 291 -6.63 8.83 24.14
C VAL A 291 -6.78 8.04 25.43
N ARG A 292 -7.81 8.37 26.21
CA ARG A 292 -8.14 7.80 27.52
C ARG A 292 -9.48 7.06 27.47
N GLY A 293 -9.50 5.85 28.00
CA GLY A 293 -10.68 5.06 28.33
C GLY A 293 -10.33 4.09 29.46
N ASP A 294 -10.66 2.81 29.32
CA ASP A 294 -10.24 1.77 30.28
C ASP A 294 -8.71 1.54 30.27
N THR A 295 -8.05 1.96 29.17
CA THR A 295 -6.60 2.07 29.04
C THR A 295 -6.27 3.43 28.40
N SER A 296 -5.04 3.90 28.54
CA SER A 296 -4.61 5.17 27.96
C SER A 296 -3.33 5.03 27.15
N TRP A 297 -3.27 5.68 26.01
CA TRP A 297 -2.07 5.76 25.18
C TRP A 297 -1.82 7.20 24.72
N THR A 298 -0.56 7.53 24.44
CA THR A 298 -0.15 8.87 23.97
C THR A 298 0.75 8.74 22.76
N ARG A 299 0.56 9.60 21.75
CA ARG A 299 1.39 9.67 20.54
C ARG A 299 1.75 11.11 20.20
N ALA A 300 2.92 11.28 19.59
CA ALA A 300 3.31 12.56 18.97
C ALA A 300 2.52 12.79 17.67
N LEU A 301 2.21 14.05 17.40
CA LEU A 301 1.54 14.51 16.19
C LEU A 301 2.53 15.23 15.30
N SER A 302 2.33 15.17 13.99
CA SER A 302 3.00 16.10 13.08
C SER A 302 2.36 17.49 13.24
N PRO A 303 3.06 18.59 12.88
CA PRO A 303 2.47 19.93 12.89
C PRO A 303 1.18 20.01 12.06
N ARG A 304 1.13 19.29 10.93
CA ARG A 304 -0.05 19.23 10.06
C ARG A 304 -1.21 18.47 10.71
N HIS A 305 -0.95 17.36 11.38
CA HIS A 305 -1.97 16.61 12.12
C HIS A 305 -2.54 17.44 13.28
N ALA A 306 -1.70 18.19 13.99
CA ALA A 306 -2.12 19.10 15.06
C ALA A 306 -3.07 20.18 14.54
N GLN A 307 -2.75 20.80 13.39
CA GLN A 307 -3.62 21.78 12.74
C GLN A 307 -4.97 21.18 12.32
N ILE A 308 -4.96 19.99 11.72
CA ILE A 308 -6.19 19.28 11.33
C ILE A 308 -7.08 19.05 12.55
N LEU A 309 -6.53 18.50 13.64
CA LEU A 309 -7.31 18.21 14.85
C LEU A 309 -7.88 19.48 15.49
N ARG A 310 -7.15 20.61 15.45
CA ARG A 310 -7.64 21.92 15.92
C ARG A 310 -8.86 22.38 15.13
N VAL A 311 -8.79 22.34 13.79
CA VAL A 311 -9.93 22.70 12.94
C VAL A 311 -11.13 21.80 13.26
N LEU A 312 -10.90 20.50 13.44
CA LEU A 312 -11.98 19.56 13.79
C LEU A 312 -12.59 19.82 15.17
N THR A 313 -11.84 20.34 16.15
CA THR A 313 -12.40 20.74 17.45
C THR A 313 -13.21 22.03 17.40
N GLU A 314 -12.92 22.92 16.44
CA GLU A 314 -13.63 24.19 16.24
C GLU A 314 -14.85 24.03 15.32
N THR A 315 -14.93 22.91 14.60
CA THR A 315 -16.04 22.57 13.70
C THR A 315 -17.22 21.99 14.49
N SER A 316 -18.45 22.24 14.02
CA SER A 316 -19.64 21.62 14.61
C SER A 316 -19.60 20.09 14.58
N SER A 317 -20.41 19.44 15.42
CA SER A 317 -20.56 17.97 15.43
C SER A 317 -21.07 17.40 14.11
N ALA A 318 -21.54 18.23 13.17
CA ALA A 318 -21.89 17.81 11.82
C ALA A 318 -20.66 17.48 10.95
N GLY A 319 -19.46 17.95 11.32
CA GLY A 319 -18.20 17.70 10.59
C GLY A 319 -17.94 18.62 9.40
N ILE A 320 -16.76 18.46 8.79
CA ILE A 320 -16.26 19.26 7.67
C ILE A 320 -15.90 18.37 6.46
N ASP A 321 -16.14 18.83 5.25
CA ASP A 321 -15.74 18.11 4.02
C ASP A 321 -14.29 18.46 3.62
N ALA A 322 -13.73 17.70 2.68
CA ALA A 322 -12.34 17.90 2.25
C ALA A 322 -12.06 19.28 1.62
N PRO A 323 -12.92 19.82 0.75
CA PRO A 323 -12.74 21.19 0.24
C PRO A 323 -12.78 22.26 1.32
N SER A 324 -13.70 22.18 2.28
CA SER A 324 -13.79 23.19 3.35
C SER A 324 -12.63 23.07 4.33
N LEU A 325 -12.16 21.85 4.60
CA LEU A 325 -10.97 21.62 5.41
C LEU A 325 -9.70 22.13 4.71
N SER A 326 -9.61 22.04 3.38
CA SER A 326 -8.53 22.66 2.60
C SER A 326 -8.51 24.17 2.81
N VAL A 327 -9.67 24.83 2.71
CA VAL A 327 -9.77 26.28 2.92
C VAL A 327 -9.37 26.66 4.34
N ALA A 328 -9.79 25.90 5.35
CA ALA A 328 -9.45 26.16 6.75
C ALA A 328 -7.93 26.02 7.03
N LEU A 329 -7.23 25.13 6.33
CA LEU A 329 -5.82 24.84 6.57
C LEU A 329 -4.85 25.62 5.67
N PHE A 330 -5.25 25.93 4.44
CA PHE A 330 -4.39 26.51 3.40
C PHE A 330 -4.93 27.85 2.84
N GLY A 331 -6.20 28.18 3.10
CA GLY A 331 -6.87 29.36 2.54
C GLY A 331 -7.52 29.15 1.18
N ASP A 332 -7.32 27.99 0.54
CA ASP A 332 -7.86 27.65 -0.79
C ASP A 332 -8.35 26.19 -0.89
N ARG A 333 -8.89 25.81 -2.05
CA ARG A 333 -9.39 24.46 -2.34
C ARG A 333 -8.42 23.58 -3.14
N ASP A 334 -7.21 24.04 -3.40
CA ASP A 334 -6.28 23.37 -4.31
C ASP A 334 -5.56 22.18 -3.66
N HIS A 335 -5.67 22.07 -2.32
CA HIS A 335 -4.95 21.09 -1.51
C HIS A 335 -5.82 19.90 -1.07
N VAL A 336 -6.98 19.65 -1.71
CA VAL A 336 -7.91 18.57 -1.32
C VAL A 336 -7.28 17.18 -1.31
N ALA A 337 -6.43 16.86 -2.29
CA ALA A 337 -5.74 15.57 -2.34
C ALA A 337 -4.78 15.38 -1.16
N ALA A 338 -4.03 16.43 -0.81
CA ALA A 338 -3.14 16.44 0.35
C ALA A 338 -3.92 16.31 1.66
N VAL A 339 -5.04 17.03 1.81
CA VAL A 339 -5.94 16.90 2.98
C VAL A 339 -6.44 15.47 3.14
N ARG A 340 -6.91 14.83 2.05
CA ARG A 340 -7.36 13.44 2.08
C ARG A 340 -6.24 12.48 2.51
N ALA A 341 -5.03 12.70 2.01
CA ALA A 341 -3.86 11.90 2.38
C ALA A 341 -3.49 12.06 3.87
N GLU A 342 -3.47 13.28 4.39
CA GLU A 342 -3.19 13.53 5.81
C GLU A 342 -4.28 13.00 6.73
N ILE A 343 -5.56 13.17 6.39
CA ILE A 343 -6.65 12.55 7.16
C ILE A 343 -6.52 11.02 7.15
N SER A 344 -6.16 10.43 6.01
CA SER A 344 -5.93 8.99 5.93
C SER A 344 -4.80 8.55 6.87
N ARG A 345 -3.65 9.25 6.88
CA ARG A 345 -2.54 9.00 7.82
C ARG A 345 -2.95 9.19 9.28
N LEU A 346 -3.66 10.28 9.56
CA LEU A 346 -4.15 10.60 10.90
C LEU A 346 -5.12 9.55 11.42
N ARG A 347 -6.03 9.05 10.58
CA ARG A 347 -6.95 7.95 10.90
C ARG A 347 -6.24 6.61 11.06
N LYS A 348 -5.16 6.34 10.32
CA LYS A 348 -4.29 5.19 10.60
C LYS A 348 -3.64 5.30 11.99
N SER A 349 -3.32 6.52 12.43
CA SER A 349 -2.67 6.75 13.72
C SER A 349 -3.63 6.80 14.92
N LEU A 350 -4.79 7.45 14.76
CA LEU A 350 -5.79 7.67 15.80
C LEU A 350 -6.92 6.64 15.77
N GLY A 351 -6.99 5.83 14.72
CA GLY A 351 -8.07 4.89 14.51
C GLY A 351 -9.42 5.62 14.30
N PRO A 352 -10.52 4.99 14.73
CA PRO A 352 -11.87 5.53 14.59
C PRO A 352 -12.23 6.64 15.58
N VAL A 353 -11.26 7.29 16.23
CA VAL A 353 -11.49 8.56 16.94
C VAL A 353 -11.98 9.62 15.95
N LEU A 354 -11.62 9.49 14.67
CA LEU A 354 -12.06 10.37 13.58
C LEU A 354 -12.93 9.64 12.56
N SER A 355 -14.07 10.24 12.25
CA SER A 355 -14.97 9.87 11.17
C SER A 355 -14.44 10.31 9.80
N ALA A 356 -14.74 9.51 8.77
CA ALA A 356 -14.15 9.69 7.44
C ALA A 356 -14.93 10.66 6.54
N HIS A 357 -16.26 10.75 6.69
CA HIS A 357 -17.10 11.62 5.87
C HIS A 357 -18.41 11.92 6.60
N PRO A 358 -18.73 13.20 6.87
CA PRO A 358 -17.78 14.32 6.95
C PRO A 358 -16.71 14.10 8.04
N TYR A 359 -15.58 14.78 7.93
CA TYR A 359 -14.49 14.68 8.91
C TYR A 359 -14.92 15.30 10.24
N ARG A 360 -14.89 14.50 11.31
CA ARG A 360 -15.22 14.92 12.68
C ARG A 360 -14.69 13.92 13.69
N PHE A 361 -14.67 14.27 14.97
CA PHE A 361 -14.54 13.28 16.03
C PHE A 361 -15.75 12.34 16.03
N ALA A 362 -15.51 11.06 16.29
CA ALA A 362 -16.57 10.06 16.34
C ALA A 362 -17.53 10.31 17.51
N ASP A 363 -18.78 9.89 17.36
CA ASP A 363 -19.80 10.06 18.39
C ASP A 363 -19.38 9.29 19.67
N GLY A 364 -19.52 9.94 20.83
CA GLY A 364 -19.10 9.38 22.13
C GLY A 364 -17.62 9.61 22.48
N VAL A 365 -16.90 10.43 21.71
CA VAL A 365 -15.57 10.93 22.04
C VAL A 365 -15.66 12.32 22.67
N ASP A 366 -15.17 12.47 23.89
CA ASP A 366 -15.04 13.76 24.58
C ASP A 366 -13.66 14.34 24.32
N VAL A 367 -13.58 15.47 23.61
CA VAL A 367 -12.31 16.08 23.22
C VAL A 367 -12.00 17.30 24.09
N HIS A 368 -10.79 17.35 24.64
CA HIS A 368 -10.30 18.48 25.42
C HIS A 368 -8.90 18.91 24.94
N ILE A 369 -8.71 20.22 24.77
CA ILE A 369 -7.41 20.79 24.42
C ILE A 369 -6.70 21.23 25.70
N VAL A 370 -5.48 20.76 25.90
CA VAL A 370 -4.62 21.14 27.03
C VAL A 370 -3.51 22.03 26.48
N GLY A 371 -3.52 23.31 26.89
CA GLY A 371 -2.58 24.32 26.43
C GLY A 371 -3.11 25.20 25.29
N ARG A 372 -3.33 26.48 25.55
CA ARG A 372 -3.54 27.52 24.51
C ARG A 372 -2.19 27.93 23.94
N GLY A 373 -1.61 27.10 23.08
CA GLY A 373 -0.47 27.49 22.25
C GLY A 373 -0.96 28.16 20.97
N GLU A 374 -0.90 29.51 20.91
CA GLU A 374 -1.04 30.27 19.67
C GLU A 374 0.12 29.89 18.73
N PHE A 375 -0.16 29.05 17.73
CA PHE A 375 0.79 28.84 16.64
C PHE A 375 0.69 30.02 15.69
N ARG A 376 1.71 30.88 15.69
CA ARG A 376 1.94 31.82 14.60
C ARG A 376 2.15 31.04 13.31
N ASN A 377 1.36 31.40 12.29
CA ASN A 377 1.50 30.91 10.92
C ASN A 377 2.91 31.25 10.40
N PRO A 378 3.77 30.28 10.05
CA PRO A 378 5.03 30.59 9.39
C PRO A 378 4.79 30.75 7.87
N GLY A 379 4.54 32.00 7.44
CA GLY A 379 4.53 32.50 6.04
C GLY A 379 3.35 32.04 5.17
N VAL A 380 2.80 32.75 4.18
CA VAL A 380 3.24 33.87 3.31
C VAL A 380 4.73 33.93 3.01
#